data_AF-A0A3D1KJ00-F1
#
_entry.id   AF-A0A3D1KJ00-F1
#
_cell.length_a   1.000
_cell.length_b   1.000
_cell.length_c   1.000
_cell.angle_alpha   90.00
_cell.angle_beta   90.00
_cell.angle_gamma   90.00
#
_symmetry.space_group_name_H-M   'P 1'
#
loop_
_entity.id
_entity.type
_entity.pdbx_description
1 polymer ?
#
loop_
_entity_poly.entity_id
_entity_poly.type
_entity_poly.pdbx_seq_one_letter_code
_entity_poly.pdbx_strand_id
1 'polypeptide(L)'
;MESLTDFLINIDQYLIDIVSNYHTWTYAILFLIVFCESGLVIMAFLPGDSLLFVAGALTAMPNIPMEINSLSLLLFIGAVAGDSCNYVTGRYFGKKMFSNPNSRFFKPSTLEKTHAFFYRYGGKTIIIARFLPIIR
;
A
#
# COMPACT_ATOMS: atom_id res chain seq x y z
N MET A 1 -28.83 -1.03 2.27
CA MET A 1 -27.50 -0.88 2.89
C MET A 1 -26.55 -2.03 2.51
N GLU A 2 -26.85 -2.78 1.44
CA GLU A 2 -25.97 -3.85 0.91
C GLU A 2 -24.96 -3.35 -0.14
N SER A 3 -25.22 -2.20 -0.78
CA SER A 3 -24.36 -1.65 -1.84
C SER A 3 -22.93 -1.30 -1.41
N LEU A 4 -22.72 -0.83 -0.18
CA LEU A 4 -21.38 -0.42 0.29
C LEU A 4 -20.54 -1.62 0.71
N THR A 5 -21.15 -2.63 1.31
CA THR A 5 -20.49 -3.87 1.72
C THR A 5 -20.15 -4.74 0.53
N ASP A 6 -21.06 -4.86 -0.45
CA ASP A 6 -20.78 -5.60 -1.69
C ASP A 6 -19.70 -4.91 -2.54
N PHE A 7 -19.68 -3.58 -2.55
CA PHE A 7 -18.61 -2.82 -3.18
C PHE A 7 -17.26 -3.01 -2.47
N LEU A 8 -17.26 -3.10 -1.13
CA LEU A 8 -16.03 -3.33 -0.35
C LEU A 8 -15.46 -4.73 -0.56
N ILE A 9 -16.33 -5.74 -0.68
CA ILE A 9 -15.96 -7.14 -0.81
C ILE A 9 -15.54 -7.49 -2.24
N ASN A 10 -16.17 -6.87 -3.25
CA ASN A 10 -15.88 -7.12 -4.68
C ASN A 10 -15.11 -5.97 -5.33
N ILE A 11 -14.39 -5.18 -4.53
CA ILE A 11 -13.69 -3.99 -5.02
C ILE A 11 -12.66 -4.37 -6.08
N ASP A 12 -12.04 -5.55 -5.96
CA ASP A 12 -11.15 -6.16 -6.93
C ASP A 12 -11.84 -6.37 -8.29
N GLN A 13 -13.04 -6.95 -8.34
CA GLN A 13 -13.76 -7.21 -9.59
C GLN A 13 -14.19 -5.92 -10.30
N TYR A 14 -14.73 -4.96 -9.55
CA TYR A 14 -15.09 -3.65 -10.10
C TYR A 14 -13.86 -2.88 -10.60
N LEU A 15 -12.73 -2.97 -9.89
CA LEU A 15 -11.48 -2.36 -10.32
C LEU A 15 -10.91 -3.05 -11.55
N ILE A 16 -11.03 -4.37 -11.69
CA ILE A 16 -10.64 -5.12 -12.90
C ILE A 16 -11.46 -4.68 -14.12
N ASP A 17 -12.78 -4.52 -13.97
CA ASP A 17 -13.66 -4.05 -15.05
C ASP A 17 -13.35 -2.60 -15.46
N ILE A 18 -13.03 -1.74 -14.51
CA ILE A 18 -12.62 -0.36 -14.77
C ILE A 18 -11.27 -0.32 -15.51
N VAL A 19 -10.30 -1.13 -15.07
CA VAL A 19 -8.97 -1.26 -15.70
C VAL A 19 -9.08 -1.77 -17.14
N SER A 20 -10.02 -2.67 -17.43
CA SER A 20 -10.27 -3.21 -18.77
C SER A 20 -10.90 -2.21 -19.73
N ASN A 21 -11.90 -1.43 -19.27
CA ASN A 21 -12.70 -0.56 -20.13
C ASN A 21 -12.08 0.83 -20.38
N TYR A 22 -11.20 1.32 -19.50
CA TYR A 22 -10.79 2.73 -19.51
C TYR A 22 -9.34 3.00 -19.96
N HIS A 23 -8.67 2.06 -20.63
CA HIS A 23 -7.32 2.13 -21.25
C HIS A 23 -6.36 3.22 -20.73
N THR A 24 -6.48 4.49 -21.14
CA THR A 24 -5.60 5.58 -20.68
C THR A 24 -5.78 5.91 -19.19
N TRP A 25 -7.01 5.93 -18.68
CA TRP A 25 -7.27 6.18 -17.26
C TRP A 25 -6.81 5.03 -16.37
N THR A 26 -6.64 3.83 -16.93
CA THR A 26 -6.11 2.66 -16.22
C THR A 26 -4.77 2.98 -15.56
N TYR A 27 -3.89 3.72 -16.23
CA TYR A 27 -2.62 4.18 -15.64
C TYR A 27 -2.82 5.01 -14.37
N ALA A 28 -3.71 6.02 -14.44
CA ALA A 28 -3.97 6.92 -13.32
C ALA A 28 -4.66 6.20 -12.16
N ILE A 29 -5.59 5.29 -12.47
CA ILE A 29 -6.35 4.51 -11.47
C ILE A 29 -5.42 3.55 -10.75
N LEU A 30 -4.60 2.78 -11.48
CA LEU A 30 -3.63 1.87 -10.87
C LEU A 30 -2.59 2.63 -10.04
N PHE A 31 -2.11 3.77 -10.53
CA PHE A 31 -1.23 4.64 -9.76
C PHE A 31 -1.88 5.04 -8.42
N LEU A 32 -3.13 5.51 -8.46
CA LEU A 32 -3.83 5.99 -7.27
C LEU A 32 -4.11 4.86 -6.29
N ILE A 33 -4.45 3.66 -6.77
CA ILE A 33 -4.66 2.47 -5.95
C ILE A 33 -3.37 2.07 -5.23
N VAL A 34 -2.26 1.89 -5.96
CA VAL A 34 -0.97 1.50 -5.37
C VAL A 34 -0.47 2.58 -4.41
N PHE A 35 -0.63 3.85 -4.77
CA PHE A 35 -0.31 4.98 -3.91
C PHE A 35 -1.14 4.97 -2.63
N CYS A 36 -2.46 4.72 -2.71
CA CYS A 36 -3.34 4.67 -1.55
C CYS A 36 -3.06 3.45 -0.67
N GLU A 37 -2.86 2.26 -1.24
CA GLU A 37 -2.54 1.03 -0.52
C GLU A 37 -1.22 1.17 0.26
N SER A 38 -0.18 1.72 -0.38
CA SER A 38 1.14 1.92 0.25
C SER A 38 1.18 3.15 1.18
N GLY A 39 0.44 4.20 0.83
CA GLY A 39 0.49 5.51 1.49
C GLY A 39 -0.45 5.69 2.67
N LEU A 40 -1.59 4.98 2.69
CA LEU A 40 -2.62 5.15 3.71
C LEU A 40 -2.74 3.87 4.54
N VAL A 41 -2.36 3.96 5.83
CA VAL A 41 -2.40 2.84 6.79
C VAL A 41 -3.76 2.12 6.84
N ILE A 42 -4.87 2.85 6.62
CA ILE A 42 -6.24 2.29 6.65
C ILE A 42 -6.60 1.59 5.33
N MET A 43 -5.99 1.98 4.21
CA MET A 43 -6.29 1.44 2.88
C MET A 43 -5.40 0.26 2.47
N ALA A 44 -4.59 -0.29 3.39
CA ALA A 44 -3.81 -1.52 3.18
C ALA A 44 -4.68 -2.78 2.90
N PHE A 45 -6.01 -2.65 2.93
CA PHE A 45 -6.96 -3.69 2.53
C PHE A 45 -7.26 -3.66 1.01
N LEU A 46 -6.82 -2.63 0.26
CA LEU A 46 -7.02 -2.60 -1.19
C LEU A 46 -6.23 -3.73 -1.87
N PRO A 47 -6.84 -4.45 -2.84
CA PRO A 47 -6.24 -5.60 -3.50
C PRO A 47 -5.27 -5.18 -4.62
N GLY A 48 -4.25 -4.36 -4.31
CA GLY A 48 -3.36 -3.84 -5.35
C GLY A 48 -2.44 -4.89 -5.96
N ASP A 49 -1.95 -5.87 -5.19
CA ASP A 49 -1.14 -6.99 -5.72
C ASP A 49 -1.85 -7.75 -6.86
N SER A 50 -3.13 -8.08 -6.67
CA SER A 50 -3.94 -8.74 -7.69
C SER A 50 -4.15 -7.84 -8.92
N LEU A 51 -4.33 -6.54 -8.71
CA LEU A 51 -4.49 -5.57 -9.79
C LEU A 51 -3.20 -5.38 -10.60
N LEU A 52 -2.05 -5.39 -9.95
CA LEU A 52 -0.74 -5.38 -10.62
C LEU A 52 -0.57 -6.58 -11.53
N PHE A 53 -0.98 -7.77 -11.08
CA PHE A 53 -0.95 -8.99 -11.87
C PHE A 53 -1.84 -8.89 -13.12
N VAL A 54 -3.09 -8.45 -12.94
CA VAL A 54 -4.03 -8.25 -14.06
C VAL A 54 -3.54 -7.18 -15.02
N ALA A 55 -3.04 -6.04 -14.52
CA ALA A 55 -2.51 -4.98 -15.36
C ALA A 55 -1.31 -5.45 -16.20
N GLY A 56 -0.41 -6.24 -15.60
CA GLY A 56 0.68 -6.89 -16.34
C GLY A 56 0.16 -7.84 -17.43
N ALA A 57 -0.83 -8.67 -17.12
CA ALA A 57 -1.45 -9.56 -18.10
C ALA A 57 -2.12 -8.81 -19.26
N LEU A 58 -2.76 -7.66 -18.99
CA LEU A 58 -3.37 -6.81 -20.00
C LEU A 58 -2.34 -6.16 -20.92
N THR A 59 -1.17 -5.74 -20.41
CA THR A 59 -0.09 -5.20 -21.28
C THR A 59 0.46 -6.22 -22.27
N ALA A 60 0.27 -7.52 -22.03
CA ALA A 60 0.69 -8.57 -22.96
C ALA A 60 -0.34 -8.81 -24.09
N MET A 61 -1.52 -8.21 -24.04
CA MET A 61 -2.56 -8.38 -25.06
C MET A 61 -2.30 -7.50 -26.29
N PRO A 62 -2.40 -8.03 -27.52
CA PRO A 62 -2.03 -7.31 -28.75
C PRO A 62 -2.96 -6.12 -29.10
N ASN A 63 -4.16 -6.05 -28.50
CA ASN A 63 -5.15 -5.01 -28.77
C ASN A 63 -5.13 -3.87 -27.74
N ILE A 64 -4.18 -3.89 -26.80
CA ILE A 64 -4.11 -2.90 -25.72
C ILE A 64 -2.85 -2.05 -25.94
N PRO A 65 -2.98 -0.73 -26.25
CA PRO A 65 -1.85 0.16 -26.48
C PRO A 65 -1.24 0.61 -25.14
N MET A 66 -0.77 -0.35 -24.34
CA MET A 66 -0.32 -0.11 -22.97
C MET A 66 1.11 -0.65 -22.81
N GLU A 67 2.07 0.28 -22.73
CA GLU A 67 3.48 -0.04 -22.58
C GLU A 67 3.81 -0.47 -21.15
N ILE A 68 4.37 -1.67 -21.01
CA ILE A 68 4.75 -2.24 -19.71
C ILE A 68 5.86 -1.44 -19.02
N ASN A 69 6.76 -0.84 -19.79
CA ASN A 69 7.83 0.01 -19.25
C ASN A 69 7.27 1.28 -18.62
N SER A 70 6.31 1.92 -19.31
CA SER A 70 5.65 3.12 -18.78
C SER A 70 4.79 2.79 -17.57
N LEU A 71 4.07 1.67 -17.60
CA LEU A 71 3.26 1.20 -16.48
C LEU A 71 4.13 0.90 -15.26
N SER A 72 5.18 0.09 -15.42
CA SER A 72 6.06 -0.27 -14.31
C SER A 72 6.74 0.95 -13.68
N LEU A 73 7.19 1.91 -14.49
CA LEU A 73 7.76 3.15 -13.97
C LEU A 73 6.73 3.98 -13.19
N LEU A 74 5.51 4.11 -13.71
CA LEU A 74 4.44 4.87 -13.06
C LEU A 74 4.08 4.24 -11.70
N LEU A 75 3.91 2.92 -11.66
CA LEU A 75 3.56 2.19 -10.45
C LEU A 75 4.69 2.21 -9.43
N PHE A 76 5.94 2.12 -9.88
CA PHE A 76 7.11 2.30 -9.03
C PHE A 76 7.12 3.67 -8.36
N ILE A 77 6.86 4.74 -9.13
CA ILE A 77 6.74 6.10 -8.58
C ILE A 77 5.58 6.16 -7.58
N GLY A 78 4.43 5.55 -7.90
CA GLY A 78 3.27 5.49 -7.01
C GLY A 78 3.57 4.80 -5.68
N ALA A 79 4.23 3.65 -5.71
CA ALA A 79 4.64 2.90 -4.52
C ALA A 79 5.65 3.68 -3.67
N VAL A 80 6.69 4.24 -4.30
CA VAL A 80 7.71 5.04 -3.59
C VAL A 80 7.11 6.30 -2.97
N ALA A 81 6.23 6.99 -3.70
CA ALA A 81 5.53 8.17 -3.19
C ALA A 81 4.57 7.81 -2.05
N GLY A 82 3.86 6.68 -2.16
CA GLY A 82 3.01 6.12 -1.11
C GLY A 82 3.82 5.85 0.16
N ASP A 83 4.86 5.01 0.08
CA ASP A 83 5.73 4.68 1.21
C ASP A 83 6.34 5.93 1.86
N SER A 84 6.74 6.91 1.05
CA SER A 84 7.27 8.19 1.55
C SER A 84 6.21 8.98 2.31
N CYS A 85 4.98 9.04 1.80
CA CYS A 85 3.84 9.69 2.45
C CYS A 85 3.48 8.98 3.77
N ASN A 86 3.46 7.65 3.76
CA ASN A 86 3.21 6.83 4.94
C ASN A 86 4.28 7.06 6.02
N TYR A 87 5.56 7.10 5.64
CA TYR A 87 6.66 7.41 6.56
C TYR A 87 6.52 8.81 7.19
N VAL A 88 6.23 9.84 6.38
CA VAL A 88 6.06 11.21 6.89
C VAL A 88 4.86 11.29 7.84
N THR A 89 3.74 10.65 7.48
CA THR A 89 2.54 10.56 8.31
C THR A 89 2.86 9.87 9.64
N GLY A 90 3.50 8.70 9.59
CA GLY A 90 3.94 7.98 10.79
C GLY A 90 4.91 8.77 11.67
N ARG A 91 5.85 9.50 11.06
CA ARG A 91 6.81 10.37 11.78
C ARG A 91 6.12 11.54 12.46
N TYR A 92 5.15 12.17 11.80
CA TYR A 92 4.40 13.30 12.34
C TYR A 92 3.46 12.88 13.47
N PHE A 93 2.63 11.86 13.22
CA PHE A 93 1.68 11.34 14.21
C PHE A 93 2.38 10.62 15.37
N GLY A 94 3.50 9.94 15.11
CA GLY A 94 4.29 9.25 16.12
C GLY A 94 4.73 10.19 17.24
N LYS A 95 5.30 11.35 16.90
CA LYS A 95 5.71 12.35 17.91
C LYS A 95 4.57 12.79 18.83
N LYS A 96 3.35 12.90 18.28
CA LYS A 96 2.16 13.36 19.01
C LYS A 96 1.49 12.23 19.81
N MET A 97 1.56 10.98 19.34
CA MET A 97 1.00 9.83 20.05
C MET A 97 1.88 9.36 21.22
N PHE A 98 3.19 9.52 21.13
CA PHE A 98 4.13 9.16 22.20
C PHE A 98 4.31 10.25 23.27
N SER A 99 3.80 11.47 23.06
CA SER A 99 3.92 12.55 24.04
C SER A 99 2.94 12.41 25.22
N ASN A 100 1.98 11.49 25.16
CA ASN A 100 0.98 11.30 26.21
C ASN A 100 1.26 10.02 27.04
N PRO A 101 1.83 10.13 28.25
CA PRO A 101 2.30 8.98 29.04
C PRO A 101 1.19 8.02 29.53
N ASN A 102 -0.08 8.41 29.45
CA ASN A 102 -1.25 7.60 29.85
C ASN A 102 -1.95 6.86 28.69
N SER A 103 -1.36 6.80 27.48
CA SER A 103 -1.95 6.08 26.36
C SER A 103 -1.93 4.56 26.58
N ARG A 104 -3.12 3.93 26.68
CA ARG A 104 -3.25 2.46 26.79
C ARG A 104 -2.72 1.70 25.57
N PHE A 105 -2.67 2.35 24.41
CA PHE A 105 -2.21 1.75 23.15
C PHE A 105 -0.72 1.93 22.88
N PHE A 106 -0.11 3.02 23.35
CA PHE A 106 1.30 3.33 23.08
C PHE A 106 2.11 3.41 24.37
N LYS A 107 2.60 2.24 24.83
CA LYS A 107 3.44 2.13 26.02
C LYS A 107 4.90 2.45 25.68
N PRO A 108 5.59 3.32 26.45
CA PRO A 108 7.01 3.60 26.26
C PRO A 108 7.90 2.35 26.28
N SER A 109 7.54 1.36 27.10
CA SER A 109 8.27 0.08 27.21
C SER A 109 8.22 -0.77 25.93
N THR A 110 7.19 -0.64 25.10
CA THR A 110 7.15 -1.31 23.78
C THR A 110 8.15 -0.63 22.83
N LEU A 111 8.29 0.69 22.92
CA LEU A 111 9.19 1.49 22.10
C LEU A 111 10.65 1.13 22.38
N GLU A 112 11.03 1.03 23.66
CA GLU A 112 12.38 0.60 24.07
C GLU A 112 12.69 -0.83 23.61
N LYS A 113 11.72 -1.76 23.74
CA LYS A 113 11.87 -3.13 23.24
C LYS A 113 12.09 -3.18 21.74
N THR A 114 11.29 -2.41 20.98
CA THR A 114 11.45 -2.30 19.53
C THR A 114 12.82 -1.71 19.18
N HIS A 115 13.28 -0.68 19.91
CA HIS A 115 14.59 -0.07 19.67
C HIS A 115 15.74 -1.05 19.95
N ALA A 116 15.69 -1.78 21.07
CA ALA A 116 16.67 -2.82 21.38
C ALA A 116 16.67 -3.96 20.35
N PHE A 117 15.49 -4.34 19.84
CA PHE A 117 15.36 -5.34 18.79
C PHE A 117 16.01 -4.87 17.47
N PHE A 118 15.73 -3.64 17.04
CA PHE A 118 16.37 -3.06 15.86
C PHE A 118 17.89 -2.88 16.04
N TYR A 119 18.37 -2.53 17.24
CA TYR A 119 19.81 -2.46 17.52
C TYR A 119 20.50 -3.82 17.38
N ARG A 120 19.83 -4.90 17.82
CA ARG A 120 20.38 -6.26 17.79
C ARG A 120 20.36 -6.90 16.40
N TYR A 121 19.29 -6.71 15.63
CA TYR A 121 19.07 -7.41 14.36
C TYR A 121 19.25 -6.51 13.12
N GLY A 122 19.33 -5.20 13.30
CA GLY A 122 19.58 -4.22 12.25
C GLY A 122 18.54 -4.20 11.14
N GLY A 123 18.95 -3.76 9.95
CA GLY A 123 18.07 -3.64 8.78
C GLY A 123 17.47 -4.96 8.28
N LYS A 124 18.02 -6.12 8.66
CA LYS A 124 17.47 -7.44 8.31
C LYS A 124 16.05 -7.61 8.83
N THR A 125 15.73 -6.99 9.97
CA THR A 125 14.38 -6.97 10.54
C THR A 125 13.36 -6.36 9.58
N ILE A 126 13.71 -5.31 8.86
CA ILE A 126 12.80 -4.63 7.93
C ILE A 126 12.45 -5.56 6.76
N ILE A 127 13.46 -6.27 6.24
CA ILE A 127 13.26 -7.23 5.14
C ILE A 127 12.36 -8.38 5.59
N ILE A 128 12.57 -8.91 6.80
CA ILE A 128 11.75 -10.01 7.34
C ILE A 128 10.33 -9.55 7.67
N ALA A 129 10.16 -8.34 8.20
CA ALA A 129 8.85 -7.78 8.54
C ALA A 129 7.90 -7.74 7.34
N ARG A 130 8.43 -7.55 6.12
CA ARG A 130 7.65 -7.55 4.88
C ARG A 130 6.89 -8.86 4.61
N PHE A 131 7.38 -9.97 5.16
CA PHE A 131 6.75 -11.28 5.01
C PHE A 131 5.78 -11.62 6.15
N LEU A 132 5.66 -10.76 7.18
CA LEU A 132 4.81 -10.99 8.34
C LEU A 132 3.53 -10.15 8.25
N PRO A 133 2.34 -10.77 8.04
CA PRO A 133 1.08 -10.08 7.76
C PRO A 133 0.66 -8.95 8.70
N ILE A 134 1.06 -9.04 9.96
CA ILE A 134 0.65 -8.12 11.02
C ILE A 134 1.66 -6.97 11.20
N ILE A 135 2.87 -7.12 10.65
CA ILE A 135 4.02 -6.22 10.86
C ILE A 135 4.36 -5.42 9.59
N ARG A 136 3.86 -5.86 8.42
CA ARG A 136 3.95 -5.13 7.16
C ARG A 136 3.10 -3.86 7.16
#